data_AF-A0A8H3AGC7-F1
#
_entry.id   AF-A0A8H3AGC7-F1
#
_cell.length_a   1.000
_cell.length_b   1.000
_cell.length_c   1.000
_cell.angle_alpha   90.00
_cell.angle_beta   90.00
_cell.angle_gamma   90.00
#
_symmetry.space_group_name_H-M   'P 1'
#
loop_
_entity.id
_entity.type
_entity.pdbx_description
1 polymer ?
#
loop_
_entity_poly.entity_id
_entity_poly.type
_entity_poly.pdbx_seq_one_letter_code
_entity_poly.pdbx_strand_id
1 'polypeptide(L)'
;TLQAHTTECQSKLRARGIESEVYHAGLPSETRTNVQNWFMSSEDGVVVCTIAFGMGIDKADLRQVIHLYMPKTLENFSQEVGRAGRDGKPSVELVLSASYKKETKIRCAENFARGDTISPNSVLLWLTAGVFGVPLAPDGALEANHYQQAKVYDIRPNVLLNLYAQLELKFGLLRAITPCYQVYDYTIRDEKSWANVDKKSKEAKTVLQYAQSKSSGYHPLNTLEFLVQI
;
A
#
# COMPACT_ATOMS: atom_id res chain seq x y z
N THR A 1 -10.58 14.75 0.04
CA THR A 1 -10.16 13.38 0.43
C THR A 1 -10.85 13.00 1.73
N LEU A 2 -10.81 11.73 2.17
CA LEU A 2 -11.37 11.34 3.49
C LEU A 2 -10.74 12.16 4.64
N GLN A 3 -9.44 12.47 4.53
CA GLN A 3 -8.70 13.30 5.48
C GLN A 3 -9.20 14.76 5.50
N ALA A 4 -9.52 15.34 4.34
CA ALA A 4 -10.11 16.68 4.30
C ALA A 4 -11.48 16.73 5.00
N HIS A 5 -12.29 15.66 4.87
CA HIS A 5 -13.60 15.60 5.51
C HIS A 5 -13.51 15.56 7.04
N THR A 6 -12.46 14.94 7.61
CA THR A 6 -12.28 14.94 9.08
C THR A 6 -12.00 16.35 9.59
N THR A 7 -11.16 17.12 8.89
CA THR A 7 -10.87 18.52 9.26
C THR A 7 -12.10 19.42 9.11
N GLU A 8 -12.87 19.26 8.03
CA GLU A 8 -14.11 20.01 7.82
C GLU A 8 -15.14 19.73 8.92
N CYS A 9 -15.31 18.45 9.30
CA CYS A 9 -16.23 18.05 10.34
C CYS A 9 -15.82 18.58 11.72
N GLN A 10 -14.53 18.48 12.09
CA GLN A 10 -14.01 19.04 13.33
C GLN A 10 -14.19 20.56 13.39
N SER A 11 -13.94 21.28 12.29
CA SER A 11 -14.18 22.73 12.22
C SER A 11 -15.64 23.08 12.51
N LYS A 12 -16.59 22.29 12.00
CA LYS A 12 -18.03 22.47 12.26
C LYS A 12 -18.43 22.15 13.71
N LEU A 13 -17.74 21.22 14.36
CA LEU A 13 -17.94 20.88 15.78
C LEU A 13 -17.39 22.00 16.67
N ARG A 14 -16.16 22.44 16.44
CA ARG A 14 -15.55 23.56 17.17
C ARG A 14 -16.33 24.86 17.04
N ALA A 15 -16.85 25.17 15.85
CA ALA A 15 -17.72 26.32 15.64
C ALA A 15 -19.02 26.29 16.46
N ARG A 16 -19.40 25.11 16.98
CA ARG A 16 -20.56 24.92 17.88
C ARG A 16 -20.14 24.78 19.35
N GLY A 17 -18.88 25.03 19.68
CA GLY A 17 -18.35 24.92 21.04
C GLY A 17 -18.02 23.49 21.49
N ILE A 18 -17.96 22.52 20.57
CA ILE A 18 -17.63 21.13 20.90
C ILE A 18 -16.11 20.94 20.84
N GLU A 19 -15.51 20.55 21.96
CA GLU A 19 -14.08 20.23 22.06
C GLU A 19 -13.77 19.00 21.20
N SER A 20 -12.99 19.20 20.14
CA SER A 20 -12.76 18.14 19.16
C SER A 20 -11.40 18.23 18.46
N GLU A 21 -10.82 17.07 18.19
CA GLU A 21 -9.55 16.90 17.49
C GLU A 21 -9.68 16.02 16.25
N VAL A 22 -8.70 16.12 15.35
CA VAL A 22 -8.65 15.33 14.10
C VAL A 22 -7.61 14.23 14.20
N TYR A 23 -7.95 13.04 13.70
CA TYR A 23 -6.97 11.95 13.56
C TYR A 23 -7.04 11.25 12.20
N HIS A 24 -5.94 11.30 11.45
CA HIS A 24 -5.77 10.52 10.22
C HIS A 24 -4.30 10.26 9.88
N ALA A 25 -4.05 9.30 8.99
CA ALA A 25 -2.70 8.88 8.60
C ALA A 25 -1.83 10.00 8.00
N GLY A 26 -2.44 11.04 7.42
CA GLY A 26 -1.72 12.21 6.91
C GLY A 26 -1.15 13.17 7.96
N LEU A 27 -1.47 13.01 9.25
CA LEU A 27 -0.88 13.85 10.32
C LEU A 27 0.52 13.35 10.70
N PRO A 28 1.42 14.23 11.17
CA PRO A 28 2.70 13.82 11.76
C PRO A 28 2.51 12.83 12.92
N SER A 29 3.47 11.93 13.11
CA SER A 29 3.36 10.89 14.15
C SER A 29 3.20 11.49 15.56
N GLU A 30 3.95 12.55 15.86
CA GLU A 30 3.86 13.27 17.13
C GLU A 30 2.46 13.87 17.36
N THR A 31 1.90 14.52 16.34
CA THR A 31 0.52 15.06 16.41
C THR A 31 -0.50 13.96 16.69
N ARG A 32 -0.37 12.80 16.04
CA ARG A 32 -1.26 11.65 16.29
C ARG A 32 -1.15 11.16 17.73
N THR A 33 0.06 11.06 18.27
CA THR A 33 0.29 10.68 19.67
C THR A 33 -0.35 11.69 20.63
N ASN A 34 -0.18 12.99 20.38
CA ASN A 34 -0.74 14.03 21.23
C ASN A 34 -2.28 14.01 21.24
N VAL A 35 -2.92 13.86 20.07
CA VAL A 35 -4.38 13.73 19.96
C VAL A 35 -4.88 12.48 20.67
N GLN A 36 -4.17 11.35 20.52
CA GLN A 36 -4.53 10.12 21.21
C GLN A 36 -4.43 10.29 22.74
N ASN A 37 -3.34 10.84 23.25
CA ASN A 37 -3.16 11.07 24.69
C ASN A 37 -4.22 12.02 25.25
N TRP A 38 -4.48 13.13 24.54
CA TRP A 38 -5.57 14.05 24.88
C TRP A 38 -6.90 13.29 25.00
N PHE A 39 -7.28 12.54 23.96
CA PHE A 39 -8.55 11.79 23.94
C PHE A 39 -8.66 10.72 25.03
N MET A 40 -7.56 10.06 25.37
CA MET A 40 -7.54 9.09 26.49
C MET A 40 -7.84 9.76 27.82
N SER A 41 -7.33 10.99 28.02
CA SER A 41 -7.54 11.79 29.23
C SER A 41 -8.83 12.60 29.25
N SER A 42 -9.46 12.83 28.10
CA SER A 42 -10.70 13.60 28.00
C SER A 42 -11.90 12.82 28.53
N GLU A 43 -12.76 13.49 29.28
CA GLU A 43 -14.08 12.98 29.69
C GLU A 43 -15.11 13.16 28.55
N ASP A 44 -15.15 14.36 27.96
CA ASP A 44 -16.16 14.74 26.94
C ASP A 44 -15.57 15.06 25.55
N GLY A 45 -14.30 14.73 25.33
CA GLY A 45 -13.59 15.04 24.08
C GLY A 45 -14.08 14.23 22.88
N VAL A 46 -14.14 14.85 21.70
CA VAL A 46 -14.52 14.18 20.45
C VAL A 46 -13.32 14.05 19.52
N VAL A 47 -13.03 12.84 19.02
CA VAL A 47 -12.07 12.66 17.93
C VAL A 47 -12.78 12.35 16.61
N VAL A 48 -12.56 13.22 15.63
CA VAL A 48 -13.00 13.02 14.25
C VAL A 48 -11.90 12.31 13.47
N CYS A 49 -12.15 11.07 13.07
CA CYS A 49 -11.11 10.24 12.48
C CYS A 49 -11.50 9.51 11.20
N THR A 50 -10.46 9.03 10.51
CA THR A 50 -10.58 7.95 9.51
C THR A 50 -10.30 6.61 10.18
N ILE A 51 -10.52 5.50 9.46
CA ILE A 51 -10.30 4.10 9.93
C ILE A 51 -8.92 3.93 10.63
N ALA A 52 -7.92 4.73 10.27
CA ALA A 52 -6.58 4.72 10.87
C ALA A 52 -6.53 4.90 12.40
N PHE A 53 -7.53 5.51 13.04
CA PHE A 53 -7.56 5.68 14.50
C PHE A 53 -7.88 4.37 15.25
N GLY A 54 -8.42 3.36 14.55
CA GLY A 54 -8.86 2.12 15.18
C GLY A 54 -7.73 1.16 15.61
N MET A 55 -6.52 1.25 15.07
CA MET A 55 -5.47 0.30 15.45
C MET A 55 -4.82 0.72 16.78
N GLY A 56 -5.45 0.40 17.92
CA GLY A 56 -4.82 0.50 19.24
C GLY A 56 -5.53 1.34 20.30
N ILE A 57 -6.72 1.89 20.02
CA ILE A 57 -7.47 2.61 21.07
C ILE A 57 -8.21 1.63 21.96
N ASP A 58 -7.93 1.76 23.25
CA ASP A 58 -8.53 1.02 24.35
C ASP A 58 -8.99 1.98 25.46
N LYS A 59 -9.92 2.87 25.13
CA LYS A 59 -10.61 3.71 26.11
C LYS A 59 -11.86 2.98 26.58
N ALA A 60 -11.85 2.49 27.82
CA ALA A 60 -12.90 1.64 28.36
C ALA A 60 -14.28 2.32 28.34
N ASP A 61 -14.28 3.63 28.58
CA ASP A 61 -15.45 4.47 28.78
C ASP A 61 -15.91 5.21 27.50
N LEU A 62 -15.59 4.70 26.31
CA LEU A 62 -16.06 5.28 25.06
C LEU A 62 -17.59 5.13 24.94
N ARG A 63 -18.30 6.26 24.83
CA ARG A 63 -19.78 6.30 24.87
C ARG A 63 -20.47 6.30 23.53
N GLN A 64 -19.86 6.92 22.52
CA GLN A 64 -20.52 7.13 21.24
C GLN A 64 -19.56 6.83 20.09
N VAL A 65 -20.02 6.03 19.14
CA VAL A 65 -19.38 5.85 17.84
C VAL A 65 -20.35 6.35 16.78
N ILE A 66 -19.92 7.35 16.00
CA ILE A 66 -20.75 7.98 14.99
C ILE A 66 -20.11 7.78 13.61
N HIS A 67 -20.79 7.02 12.76
CA HIS A 67 -20.40 6.80 11.38
C HIS A 67 -21.02 7.86 10.48
N LEU A 68 -20.22 8.83 10.05
CA LEU A 68 -20.63 9.81 9.03
C LEU A 68 -20.88 9.15 7.66
N TYR A 69 -20.23 8.01 7.43
CA TYR A 69 -20.33 7.19 6.22
C TYR A 69 -20.43 5.72 6.62
N MET A 70 -21.20 4.94 5.87
CA MET A 70 -21.27 3.50 6.08
C MET A 70 -19.87 2.85 5.94
N PRO A 71 -19.50 1.96 6.88
CA PRO A 71 -18.28 1.17 6.75
C PRO A 71 -18.26 0.34 5.47
N LYS A 72 -17.04 0.01 5.02
CA LYS A 72 -16.85 -0.76 3.78
C LYS A 72 -17.29 -2.21 3.90
N THR A 73 -17.21 -2.78 5.10
CA THR A 73 -17.57 -4.18 5.38
C THR A 73 -18.20 -4.28 6.77
N LEU A 74 -18.87 -5.42 7.02
CA LEU A 74 -19.47 -5.71 8.32
C LEU A 74 -18.41 -5.89 9.41
N GLU A 75 -17.26 -6.45 9.07
CA GLU A 75 -16.13 -6.64 9.98
C GLU A 75 -15.57 -5.29 10.44
N ASN A 76 -15.40 -4.34 9.52
CA ASN A 76 -14.99 -2.98 9.87
C ASN A 76 -16.00 -2.33 10.80
N PHE A 77 -17.30 -2.43 10.47
CA PHE A 77 -18.36 -1.92 11.34
C PHE A 77 -18.27 -2.54 12.73
N SER A 78 -18.22 -3.88 12.83
CA SER A 78 -18.13 -4.59 14.10
C SER A 78 -16.90 -4.20 14.92
N GLN A 79 -15.74 -4.03 14.27
CA GLN A 79 -14.50 -3.65 14.94
C GLN A 79 -14.54 -2.18 15.43
N GLU A 80 -15.15 -1.29 14.65
CA GLU A 80 -15.26 0.13 14.96
C GLU A 80 -16.23 0.37 16.12
N VAL A 81 -17.41 -0.25 16.09
CA VAL A 81 -18.44 -0.09 17.14
C VAL A 81 -18.07 -0.83 18.43
N GLY A 82 -17.35 -1.96 18.34
CA GLY A 82 -16.86 -2.73 19.49
C GLY A 82 -15.81 -2.02 20.36
N ARG A 83 -15.54 -0.74 20.09
CA ARG A 83 -14.72 0.13 20.94
C ARG A 83 -15.53 0.80 22.03
N ALA A 84 -16.82 1.00 21.80
CA ALA A 84 -17.70 1.61 22.78
C ALA A 84 -18.09 0.62 23.87
N GLY A 85 -18.35 1.12 25.08
CA GLY A 85 -18.98 0.32 26.14
C GLY A 85 -18.12 -0.82 26.69
N ARG A 86 -16.78 -0.73 26.61
CA ARG A 86 -15.87 -1.77 27.15
C ARG A 86 -15.92 -1.89 28.67
N ASP A 87 -16.36 -0.83 29.35
CA ASP A 87 -16.69 -0.80 30.77
C ASP A 87 -18.04 -1.45 31.13
N GLY A 88 -18.77 -2.01 30.14
CA GLY A 88 -20.07 -2.66 30.33
C GLY A 88 -21.24 -1.69 30.49
N LYS A 89 -21.02 -0.38 30.42
CA LYS A 89 -22.09 0.62 30.48
C LYS A 89 -22.74 0.82 29.10
N PRO A 90 -23.99 1.30 29.04
CA PRO A 90 -24.64 1.61 27.78
C PRO A 90 -23.80 2.55 26.92
N SER A 91 -23.77 2.27 25.62
CA SER A 91 -23.14 3.10 24.61
C SER A 91 -24.04 3.21 23.39
N VAL A 92 -23.81 4.23 22.58
CA VAL A 92 -24.63 4.53 21.40
C VAL A 92 -23.77 4.39 20.14
N GLU A 93 -24.36 3.72 19.17
CA GLU A 93 -23.88 3.65 17.80
C GLU A 93 -24.85 4.43 16.92
N LEU A 94 -24.31 5.24 16.01
CA LEU A 94 -25.11 6.04 15.09
C LEU A 94 -24.50 6.07 13.68
N VAL A 95 -25.18 5.45 12.71
CA VAL A 95 -24.88 5.61 11.29
C VAL A 95 -25.71 6.72 10.66
N LEU A 96 -25.04 7.75 10.13
CA LEU A 96 -25.70 8.82 9.37
C LEU A 96 -25.89 8.42 7.90
N SER A 97 -27.07 7.89 7.58
CA SER A 97 -27.43 7.43 6.22
C SER A 97 -27.70 8.58 5.23
N ALA A 98 -27.97 9.80 5.70
CA ALA A 98 -28.26 10.94 4.82
C ALA A 98 -27.05 11.36 3.95
N SER A 99 -25.82 11.08 4.39
CA SER A 99 -24.59 11.29 3.61
C SER A 99 -24.49 10.37 2.38
N TYR A 100 -25.32 9.32 2.31
CA TYR A 100 -25.36 8.35 1.21
C TYR A 100 -26.21 8.83 0.02
N LYS A 101 -26.98 9.93 0.15
CA LYS A 101 -27.82 10.48 -0.93
C LYS A 101 -27.04 11.05 -2.12
N LYS A 102 -25.70 11.15 -2.03
CA LYS A 102 -24.88 11.35 -3.24
C LYS A 102 -24.69 9.99 -3.89
N GLU A 103 -25.47 9.70 -4.94
CA GLU A 103 -25.30 8.58 -5.88
C GLU A 103 -23.83 8.31 -6.23
N THR A 104 -23.00 9.36 -6.20
CA THR A 104 -21.55 9.34 -6.35
C THR A 104 -20.83 8.38 -5.38
N LYS A 105 -21.24 8.23 -4.11
CA LYS A 105 -20.44 7.49 -3.12
C LYS A 105 -20.62 5.97 -3.17
N ILE A 106 -21.85 5.49 -3.36
CA ILE A 106 -22.10 4.07 -3.67
C ILE A 106 -21.36 3.70 -4.95
N ARG A 107 -21.51 4.52 -6.01
CA ARG A 107 -20.81 4.31 -7.28
C ARG A 107 -19.29 4.34 -7.12
N CYS A 108 -18.74 5.22 -6.27
CA CYS A 108 -17.31 5.18 -5.95
C CYS A 108 -16.92 3.86 -5.29
N ALA A 109 -17.66 3.39 -4.28
CA ALA A 109 -17.37 2.14 -3.60
C ALA A 109 -17.46 0.94 -4.54
N GLU A 110 -18.49 0.91 -5.39
CA GLU A 110 -18.66 -0.09 -6.44
C GLU A 110 -17.53 -0.03 -7.47
N ASN A 111 -17.12 1.16 -7.92
CA ASN A 111 -15.98 1.32 -8.82
C ASN A 111 -14.67 0.89 -8.17
N PHE A 112 -14.51 1.06 -6.85
CA PHE A 112 -13.36 0.52 -6.12
C PHE A 112 -13.40 -1.00 -6.07
N ALA A 113 -14.55 -1.59 -5.77
CA ALA A 113 -14.72 -3.05 -5.74
C ALA A 113 -14.51 -3.68 -7.13
N ARG A 114 -15.03 -3.05 -8.19
CA ARG A 114 -14.86 -3.49 -9.58
C ARG A 114 -13.51 -3.11 -10.17
N GLY A 115 -12.79 -2.16 -9.57
CA GLY A 115 -11.50 -1.70 -10.07
C GLY A 115 -10.41 -2.76 -10.06
N ASP A 116 -10.59 -3.82 -9.25
CA ASP A 116 -9.71 -4.99 -9.21
C ASP A 116 -10.20 -6.13 -10.12
N THR A 117 -11.32 -5.94 -10.85
CA THR A 117 -11.82 -6.91 -11.83
C THR A 117 -10.96 -6.87 -13.08
N ILE A 118 -10.38 -8.01 -13.43
CA ILE A 118 -9.46 -8.15 -14.57
C ILE A 118 -10.25 -8.59 -15.80
N SER A 119 -9.86 -8.07 -16.97
CA SER A 119 -10.35 -8.59 -18.25
C SER A 119 -9.84 -10.02 -18.48
N PRO A 120 -10.68 -10.96 -18.95
CA PRO A 120 -10.23 -12.30 -19.37
C PRO A 120 -9.11 -12.25 -20.40
N ASN A 121 -9.13 -11.27 -21.31
CA ASN A 121 -8.09 -11.11 -22.32
C ASN A 121 -6.75 -10.70 -21.71
N SER A 122 -6.76 -9.82 -20.70
CA SER A 122 -5.55 -9.42 -19.98
C SER A 122 -4.92 -10.62 -19.26
N VAL A 123 -5.75 -11.45 -18.62
CA VAL A 123 -5.28 -12.69 -17.96
C VAL A 123 -4.71 -13.66 -18.99
N LEU A 124 -5.40 -13.89 -20.10
CA LEU A 124 -4.93 -14.78 -21.15
C LEU A 124 -3.59 -14.31 -21.72
N LEU A 125 -3.50 -13.03 -22.09
CA LEU A 125 -2.28 -12.44 -22.64
C LEU A 125 -1.13 -12.51 -21.63
N TRP A 126 -1.38 -12.20 -20.36
CA TRP A 126 -0.38 -12.32 -19.30
C TRP A 126 0.10 -13.76 -19.14
N LEU A 127 -0.80 -14.75 -19.11
CA LEU A 127 -0.41 -16.16 -19.00
C LEU A 127 0.42 -16.62 -20.21
N THR A 128 -0.05 -16.33 -21.43
CA THR A 128 0.58 -16.87 -22.64
C THR A 128 1.84 -16.12 -23.04
N ALA A 129 1.93 -14.81 -22.81
CA ALA A 129 3.07 -13.99 -23.24
C ALA A 129 3.96 -13.55 -22.07
N GLY A 130 3.39 -13.32 -20.88
CA GLY A 130 4.10 -12.77 -19.72
C GLY A 130 4.61 -13.81 -18.73
N VAL A 131 4.05 -15.01 -18.73
CA VAL A 131 4.48 -16.13 -17.87
C VAL A 131 5.05 -17.25 -18.74
N PHE A 132 4.20 -17.99 -19.45
CA PHE A 132 4.63 -19.19 -20.16
C PHE A 132 5.23 -18.93 -21.54
N GLY A 133 5.19 -17.68 -22.02
CA GLY A 133 5.82 -17.25 -23.27
C GLY A 133 7.22 -16.65 -23.10
N VAL A 134 7.68 -16.50 -21.85
CA VAL A 134 8.99 -15.92 -21.54
C VAL A 134 10.03 -17.06 -21.51
N PRO A 135 11.22 -16.88 -22.13
CA PRO A 135 12.28 -17.87 -22.04
C PRO A 135 12.73 -18.05 -20.59
N LEU A 136 13.02 -19.30 -20.21
CA LEU A 136 13.57 -19.61 -18.90
C LEU A 136 15.04 -19.23 -18.82
N ALA A 137 15.48 -18.84 -17.63
CA ALA A 137 16.89 -18.69 -17.31
C ALA A 137 17.62 -20.05 -17.43
N PRO A 138 18.96 -20.07 -17.52
CA PRO A 138 19.74 -21.31 -17.67
C PRO A 138 19.50 -22.36 -16.56
N ASP A 139 19.13 -21.91 -15.37
CA ASP A 139 18.78 -22.76 -14.22
C ASP A 139 17.31 -23.25 -14.24
N GLY A 140 16.56 -22.92 -15.29
CA GLY A 140 15.15 -23.23 -15.45
C GLY A 140 14.22 -22.27 -14.70
N ALA A 141 14.73 -21.20 -14.08
CA ALA A 141 13.91 -20.23 -13.39
C ALA A 141 13.15 -19.31 -14.36
N LEU A 142 11.95 -18.91 -13.94
CA LEU A 142 11.18 -17.86 -14.61
C LEU A 142 11.42 -16.54 -13.90
N GLU A 143 11.84 -15.53 -14.66
CA GLU A 143 12.08 -14.19 -14.13
C GLU A 143 10.95 -13.25 -14.52
N ALA A 144 10.30 -12.67 -13.51
CA ALA A 144 9.14 -11.81 -13.71
C ALA A 144 9.34 -10.45 -13.05
N ASN A 145 9.29 -9.39 -13.86
CA ASN A 145 9.18 -8.03 -13.36
C ASN A 145 7.70 -7.68 -13.14
N HIS A 146 7.18 -7.93 -11.93
CA HIS A 146 5.76 -7.70 -11.63
C HIS A 146 5.32 -6.26 -11.86
N TYR A 147 6.19 -5.27 -11.65
CA TYR A 147 5.85 -3.86 -11.89
C TYR A 147 5.64 -3.56 -13.37
N GLN A 148 6.52 -4.06 -14.24
CA GLN A 148 6.38 -3.90 -15.68
C GLN A 148 5.18 -4.69 -16.20
N GLN A 149 5.03 -5.95 -15.77
CA GLN A 149 3.91 -6.80 -16.19
C GLN A 149 2.56 -6.18 -15.84
N ALA A 150 2.42 -5.61 -14.63
CA ALA A 150 1.20 -4.93 -14.21
C ALA A 150 0.78 -3.82 -15.19
N LYS A 151 1.75 -3.07 -15.73
CA LYS A 151 1.49 -2.02 -16.73
C LYS A 151 1.19 -2.59 -18.11
N VAL A 152 1.98 -3.57 -18.56
CA VAL A 152 1.89 -4.13 -19.92
C VAL A 152 0.57 -4.88 -20.13
N TYR A 153 0.13 -5.64 -19.13
CA TYR A 153 -1.06 -6.47 -19.24
C TYR A 153 -2.32 -5.81 -18.67
N ASP A 154 -2.22 -4.55 -18.23
CA ASP A 154 -3.31 -3.78 -17.60
C ASP A 154 -3.93 -4.54 -16.41
N ILE A 155 -3.06 -5.00 -15.50
CA ILE A 155 -3.45 -5.72 -14.28
C ILE A 155 -2.91 -4.96 -13.08
N ARG A 156 -3.77 -4.62 -12.13
CA ARG A 156 -3.33 -3.95 -10.89
C ARG A 156 -2.27 -4.78 -10.16
N PRO A 157 -1.22 -4.17 -9.59
CA PRO A 157 -0.10 -4.89 -8.98
C PRO A 157 -0.51 -5.94 -7.94
N ASN A 158 -1.41 -5.60 -7.00
CA ASN A 158 -1.87 -6.55 -5.98
C ASN A 158 -2.66 -7.71 -6.57
N VAL A 159 -3.42 -7.44 -7.63
CA VAL A 159 -4.20 -8.47 -8.32
C VAL A 159 -3.27 -9.40 -9.09
N LEU A 160 -2.24 -8.87 -9.74
CA LEU A 160 -1.21 -9.66 -10.40
C LEU A 160 -0.48 -10.59 -9.42
N LEU A 161 -0.09 -10.09 -8.24
CA LEU A 161 0.52 -10.91 -7.19
C LEU A 161 -0.41 -12.05 -6.72
N ASN A 162 -1.71 -11.77 -6.59
CA ASN A 162 -2.70 -12.81 -6.29
C ASN A 162 -2.81 -13.85 -7.40
N LEU A 163 -2.68 -13.46 -8.67
CA LEU A 163 -2.68 -14.43 -9.78
C LEU A 163 -1.44 -15.34 -9.73
N TYR A 164 -0.24 -14.79 -9.47
CA TYR A 164 0.96 -15.60 -9.25
C TYR A 164 0.79 -16.56 -8.07
N ALA A 165 0.25 -16.09 -6.95
CA ALA A 165 -0.05 -16.92 -5.80
C ALA A 165 -1.04 -18.05 -6.13
N GLN A 166 -2.03 -17.81 -7.01
CA GLN A 166 -2.92 -18.88 -7.47
C GLN A 166 -2.20 -19.90 -8.34
N LEU A 167 -1.36 -19.46 -9.28
CA LEU A 167 -0.57 -20.36 -10.12
C LEU A 167 0.35 -21.26 -9.28
N GLU A 168 0.93 -20.73 -8.21
CA GLU A 168 1.73 -21.50 -7.26
C GLU A 168 0.87 -22.40 -6.35
N LEU A 169 0.00 -21.81 -5.53
CA LEU A 169 -0.65 -22.51 -4.41
C LEU A 169 -1.83 -23.38 -4.86
N LYS A 170 -2.58 -22.94 -5.86
CA LYS A 170 -3.79 -23.65 -6.32
C LYS A 170 -3.49 -24.58 -7.47
N PHE A 171 -2.71 -24.12 -8.45
CA PHE A 171 -2.46 -24.88 -9.67
C PHE A 171 -1.13 -25.65 -9.65
N GLY A 172 -0.21 -25.32 -8.73
CA GLY A 172 1.08 -26.01 -8.62
C GLY A 172 1.98 -25.85 -9.85
N LEU A 173 1.79 -24.78 -10.63
CA LEU A 173 2.48 -24.56 -11.91
C LEU A 173 3.82 -23.84 -11.75
N LEU A 174 4.01 -23.13 -10.65
CA LEU A 174 5.21 -22.36 -10.34
C LEU A 174 5.56 -22.54 -8.86
N ARG A 175 6.78 -22.16 -8.50
CA ARG A 175 7.18 -21.99 -7.09
C ARG A 175 7.94 -20.68 -6.96
N ALA A 176 7.53 -19.83 -6.01
CA ALA A 176 8.26 -18.63 -5.68
C ALA A 176 9.62 -19.01 -5.07
N ILE A 177 10.69 -18.44 -5.63
CA ILE A 177 12.06 -18.63 -5.17
C ILE A 177 12.50 -17.44 -4.33
N THR A 178 13.40 -16.61 -4.85
CA THR A 178 13.93 -15.44 -4.14
C THR A 178 13.65 -14.18 -4.94
N PRO A 179 13.09 -13.11 -4.33
CA PRO A 179 13.02 -11.82 -4.99
C PRO A 179 14.44 -11.29 -5.22
N CYS A 180 14.74 -10.90 -6.45
CA CYS A 180 16.03 -10.33 -6.83
C CYS A 180 15.86 -8.92 -7.40
N TYR A 181 16.92 -8.12 -7.30
CA TYR A 181 16.99 -6.86 -8.03
C TYR A 181 17.51 -7.15 -9.45
N GLN A 182 16.77 -6.66 -10.45
CA GLN A 182 17.16 -6.82 -11.86
C GLN A 182 18.11 -5.71 -12.34
N VAL A 183 18.09 -4.56 -11.68
CA VAL A 183 18.90 -3.40 -12.07
C VAL A 183 19.65 -2.87 -10.86
N TYR A 184 20.95 -2.70 -11.02
CA TYR A 184 21.82 -2.02 -10.08
C TYR A 184 22.36 -0.77 -10.75
N ASP A 185 22.38 0.35 -10.02
CA ASP A 185 22.99 1.59 -10.49
C ASP A 185 24.15 1.94 -9.57
N TYR A 186 25.27 2.38 -10.15
CA TYR A 186 26.32 3.06 -9.39
C TYR A 186 26.57 4.46 -9.91
N THR A 187 27.03 5.33 -9.00
CA THR A 187 27.47 6.69 -9.31
C THR A 187 28.87 6.91 -8.74
N ILE A 188 29.69 7.65 -9.48
CA ILE A 188 31.01 8.04 -9.01
C ILE A 188 30.85 9.31 -8.17
N ARG A 189 31.04 9.21 -6.85
CA ARG A 189 30.90 10.35 -5.93
C ARG A 189 32.15 11.24 -5.88
N ASP A 190 33.33 10.63 -5.99
CA ASP A 190 34.63 11.30 -5.93
C ASP A 190 35.65 10.50 -6.76
N GLU A 191 36.43 11.21 -7.58
CA GLU A 191 37.41 10.60 -8.50
C GLU A 191 38.56 9.91 -7.76
N LYS A 192 38.98 10.46 -6.61
CA LYS A 192 40.07 9.85 -5.80
C LYS A 192 39.62 8.52 -5.21
N SER A 193 38.39 8.46 -4.69
CA SER A 193 37.79 7.24 -4.17
C SER A 193 37.57 6.19 -5.27
N TRP A 194 37.17 6.61 -6.47
CA TRP A 194 36.98 5.72 -7.62
C TRP A 194 38.29 5.13 -8.15
N ALA A 195 39.41 5.84 -8.02
CA ALA A 195 40.73 5.34 -8.38
C ALA A 195 41.16 4.15 -7.51
N ASN A 196 40.65 4.07 -6.27
CA ASN A 196 40.97 3.00 -5.31
C ASN A 196 40.08 1.76 -5.44
N VAL A 197 39.04 1.80 -6.28
CA VAL A 197 38.19 0.62 -6.54
C VAL A 197 39.01 -0.42 -7.30
N ASP A 198 39.00 -1.67 -6.83
CA ASP A 198 39.65 -2.77 -7.55
C ASP A 198 38.88 -3.08 -8.84
N LYS A 199 39.51 -2.77 -9.97
CA LYS A 199 38.96 -2.98 -11.32
C LYS A 199 39.46 -4.28 -11.95
N LYS A 200 40.25 -5.08 -11.22
CA LYS A 200 40.92 -6.27 -11.76
C LYS A 200 40.17 -7.57 -11.52
N SER A 201 39.29 -7.61 -10.51
CA SER A 201 38.44 -8.77 -10.25
C SER A 201 37.56 -9.10 -11.46
N LYS A 202 37.14 -10.36 -11.57
CA LYS A 202 36.29 -10.83 -12.67
C LYS A 202 34.98 -10.04 -12.67
N GLU A 203 34.40 -9.87 -11.49
CA GLU A 203 33.14 -9.18 -11.25
C GLU A 203 33.25 -7.70 -11.63
N ALA A 204 34.32 -7.00 -11.22
CA ALA A 204 34.50 -5.58 -11.53
C ALA A 204 34.66 -5.31 -13.02
N LYS A 205 35.39 -6.18 -13.74
CA LYS A 205 35.52 -6.10 -15.20
C LYS A 205 34.17 -6.27 -15.89
N THR A 206 33.41 -7.28 -15.47
CA THR A 206 32.09 -7.53 -16.05
C THR A 206 31.13 -6.37 -15.73
N VAL A 207 31.21 -5.74 -14.55
CA VAL A 207 30.33 -4.58 -14.22
C VAL A 207 30.66 -3.40 -15.13
N LEU A 208 31.95 -3.09 -15.31
CA LEU A 208 32.40 -1.99 -16.17
C LEU A 208 32.09 -2.22 -17.65
N GLN A 209 32.02 -3.47 -18.09
CA GLN A 209 31.70 -3.82 -19.48
C GLN A 209 30.22 -3.59 -19.81
N TYR A 210 29.32 -3.97 -18.91
CA TYR A 210 27.86 -3.89 -19.14
C TYR A 210 27.20 -2.62 -18.59
N ALA A 211 27.92 -1.82 -17.80
CA ALA A 211 27.42 -0.56 -17.28
C ALA A 211 27.25 0.48 -18.41
N GLN A 212 26.04 1.00 -18.58
CA GLN A 212 25.76 2.06 -19.58
C GLN A 212 25.84 3.44 -18.93
N SER A 213 26.58 4.39 -19.52
CA SER A 213 26.63 5.75 -18.98
C SER A 213 25.36 6.54 -19.32
N LYS A 214 24.66 7.08 -18.32
CA LYS A 214 23.57 8.05 -18.50
C LYS A 214 24.06 9.48 -18.28
N SER A 215 23.40 10.44 -18.93
CA SER A 215 23.68 11.88 -18.81
C SER A 215 23.59 12.42 -17.38
N SER A 216 22.92 11.70 -16.46
CA SER A 216 22.82 12.02 -15.04
C SER A 216 24.01 11.56 -14.19
N GLY A 217 25.04 10.94 -14.78
CA GLY A 217 26.20 10.38 -14.05
C GLY A 217 25.94 9.03 -13.38
N TYR A 218 24.78 8.42 -13.66
CA TYR A 218 24.42 7.08 -13.23
C TYR A 218 24.83 6.03 -14.26
N HIS A 219 25.26 4.89 -13.75
CA HIS A 219 25.68 3.75 -14.55
C HIS A 219 24.80 2.52 -14.22
N PRO A 220 23.65 2.36 -14.89
CA PRO A 220 22.81 1.17 -14.78
C PRO A 220 23.50 -0.10 -15.30
N LEU A 221 23.25 -1.19 -14.58
CA LEU A 221 23.66 -2.55 -14.88
C LEU A 221 22.43 -3.46 -14.77
N ASN A 222 22.09 -4.17 -15.84
CA ASN A 222 21.03 -5.18 -15.82
C ASN A 222 21.63 -6.54 -15.44
N THR A 223 21.15 -7.15 -14.36
CA THR A 223 21.70 -8.42 -13.85
C THR A 223 21.46 -9.59 -14.79
N LEU A 224 20.43 -9.51 -15.63
CA LEU A 224 20.10 -10.53 -16.64
C LEU A 224 21.23 -10.74 -17.65
N GLU A 225 21.97 -9.68 -17.96
CA GLU A 225 23.07 -9.72 -18.95
C GLU A 225 24.41 -10.13 -18.32
N PHE A 226 24.53 -10.00 -16.99
CA PHE A 226 25.80 -10.05 -16.27
C PHE A 226 25.97 -11.31 -15.39
N LEU A 227 24.91 -11.78 -14.73
CA LEU A 227 24.99 -12.93 -13.81
C LEU A 227 25.26 -14.25 -14.52
N VAL A 228 24.98 -14.35 -15.83
CA VAL A 228 25.27 -15.54 -16.64
C VAL A 228 26.78 -15.68 -16.93
N GLN A 229 27.58 -14.61 -16.75
CA GLN A 229 29.01 -14.58 -17.12
C GLN A 229 29.98 -14.60 -15.92
N ILE A 230 29.48 -14.50 -14.68
CA ILE A 230 30.28 -14.74 -13.47
C ILE A 230 30.26 -16.23 -13.15
#